data_AF-A0A4Q3V9C5-F1
#
_entry.id   AF-A0A4Q3V9C5-F1
#
_cell.length_a   1.000
_cell.length_b   1.000
_cell.length_c   1.000
_cell.angle_alpha   90.00
_cell.angle_beta   90.00
_cell.angle_gamma   90.00
#
_symmetry.space_group_name_H-M   'P 1'
#
loop_
_entity.id
_entity.type
_entity.pdbx_description
1 polymer ?
#
loop_
_entity_poly.entity_id
_entity_poly.type
_entity_poly.pdbx_seq_one_letter_code
_entity_poly.pdbx_strand_id
1 'polypeptide(L)'
;MTDTAAKDEHEDDRGKKTAVLLIHGMGEQRPMESLWGFVEALWISDKAMVDDRRSGVYSKPDEITGNFELRRITTRPWIPPDSRRVDFFEFYWAHLMTGNTIQHVLVWLGSLIIRRPSSVPARLFPAWIVLWVLLVTMLALAGLAA
;
A
#
# COMPACT_ATOMS: atom_id res chain seq x y z
N MET A 1 13.50 -42.28 -31.95
CA MET A 1 12.46 -41.85 -30.98
C MET A 1 13.13 -41.68 -29.62
N THR A 2 14.09 -40.76 -29.55
CA THR A 2 14.92 -40.44 -28.37
C THR A 2 15.62 -39.11 -28.66
N ASP A 3 14.85 -38.03 -28.74
CA ASP A 3 15.42 -36.68 -28.88
C ASP A 3 14.45 -35.62 -28.34
N THR A 4 13.87 -35.89 -27.16
CA THR A 4 12.92 -34.97 -26.52
C THR A 4 13.23 -34.77 -25.03
N ALA A 5 14.07 -35.61 -24.42
CA ALA A 5 14.39 -35.53 -23.00
C ALA A 5 15.53 -34.55 -22.66
N ALA A 6 16.27 -34.02 -23.64
CA ALA A 6 17.45 -33.18 -23.38
C ALA A 6 17.18 -31.67 -23.41
N LYS A 7 15.92 -31.23 -23.58
CA LYS A 7 15.59 -29.82 -23.78
C LYS A 7 15.03 -29.10 -22.54
N ASP A 8 14.74 -29.84 -21.48
CA ASP A 8 14.12 -29.29 -20.26
C ASP A 8 15.14 -28.93 -19.16
N GLU A 9 16.43 -29.26 -19.34
CA GLU A 9 17.49 -28.97 -18.34
C GLU A 9 18.13 -27.58 -18.48
N HIS A 10 17.70 -26.78 -19.47
CA HIS A 10 18.16 -25.39 -19.66
C HIS A 10 17.18 -24.34 -19.10
N GLU A 11 16.15 -24.77 -18.37
CA GLU A 11 15.19 -23.88 -17.72
C GLU A 11 15.58 -23.63 -16.27
N ASP A 12 16.24 -22.49 -16.04
CA ASP A 12 16.41 -21.77 -14.75
C ASP A 12 17.85 -21.57 -14.21
N ASP A 13 18.80 -21.21 -15.09
CA ASP A 13 20.01 -20.47 -14.66
C ASP A 13 19.72 -18.99 -14.32
N ARG A 14 18.44 -18.58 -14.35
CA ARG A 14 17.98 -17.24 -13.99
C ARG A 14 17.66 -17.20 -12.49
N GLY A 15 18.70 -17.27 -11.66
CA GLY A 15 18.68 -17.18 -10.19
C GLY A 15 17.37 -16.75 -9.51
N LYS A 16 16.96 -17.51 -8.49
CA LYS A 16 15.62 -17.43 -7.87
C LYS A 16 15.20 -16.00 -7.56
N LYS A 17 13.99 -15.64 -7.98
CA LYS A 17 13.44 -14.28 -7.85
C LYS A 17 12.39 -14.27 -6.76
N THR A 18 12.47 -13.30 -5.86
CA THR A 18 11.44 -13.03 -4.86
C THR A 18 10.78 -11.69 -5.16
N ALA A 19 9.46 -11.66 -5.23
CA ALA A 19 8.69 -10.42 -5.32
C ALA A 19 8.14 -10.06 -3.94
N VAL A 20 8.30 -8.80 -3.54
CA VAL A 20 7.70 -8.23 -2.33
C VAL A 20 6.71 -7.16 -2.75
N LEU A 21 5.43 -7.35 -2.43
CA LEU A 21 4.36 -6.42 -2.76
C LEU A 21 3.94 -5.65 -1.51
N LEU A 22 4.13 -4.34 -1.52
CA LEU A 22 3.69 -3.43 -0.47
C LEU A 22 2.29 -2.91 -0.77
N ILE A 23 1.37 -3.11 0.17
CA ILE A 23 0.01 -2.57 0.13
C ILE A 23 -0.14 -1.63 1.33
N HIS A 24 -0.37 -0.35 1.08
CA HIS A 24 -0.54 0.66 2.13
C HIS A 24 -2.01 1.07 2.30
N GLY A 25 -2.33 1.73 3.43
CA GLY A 25 -3.65 2.29 3.70
C GLY A 25 -3.97 3.55 2.89
N MET A 26 -5.20 4.04 3.00
CA MET A 26 -5.66 5.29 2.39
C MET A 26 -5.09 6.50 3.15
N GLY A 27 -4.48 7.45 2.43
CA GLY A 27 -3.93 8.68 3.01
C GLY A 27 -3.24 9.55 1.97
N GLU A 28 -2.80 10.73 2.38
CA GLU A 28 -1.91 11.56 1.58
C GLU A 28 -0.51 10.96 1.62
N GLN A 29 -0.10 10.30 0.53
CA GLN A 29 1.23 9.74 0.37
C GLN A 29 1.79 10.15 -0.97
N ARG A 30 3.05 10.56 -1.00
CA ARG A 30 3.75 10.77 -2.27
C ARG A 30 4.01 9.38 -2.89
N PRO A 31 3.78 9.20 -4.20
CA PRO A 31 4.07 7.93 -4.86
C PRO A 31 5.48 7.45 -4.52
N MET A 32 5.64 6.15 -4.25
CA MET A 32 6.89 5.49 -3.88
C MET A 32 7.47 5.84 -2.51
N GLU A 33 6.94 6.81 -1.76
CA GLU A 33 7.51 7.20 -0.45
C GLU A 33 7.48 6.04 0.55
N SER A 34 6.34 5.38 0.69
CA SER A 34 6.18 4.20 1.55
C SER A 34 7.06 3.04 1.13
N LEU A 35 7.15 2.78 -0.19
CA LEU A 35 8.03 1.75 -0.73
C LEU A 35 9.50 2.04 -0.42
N TRP A 36 9.96 3.27 -0.64
CA TRP A 36 11.34 3.69 -0.37
C TRP A 36 11.66 3.61 1.11
N GLY A 37 10.80 4.11 1.99
CA GLY A 37 11.00 4.03 3.44
C GLY A 37 11.08 2.57 3.91
N PHE A 38 10.25 1.68 3.35
CA PHE A 38 10.30 0.25 3.65
C PHE A 38 11.63 -0.39 3.17
N VAL A 39 12.05 -0.14 1.93
CA VAL A 39 13.32 -0.65 1.39
C VAL A 39 14.52 -0.10 2.16
N GLU A 40 14.48 1.18 2.55
CA GLU A 40 15.55 1.81 3.31
C GLU A 40 15.72 1.18 4.70
N ALA A 41 14.61 0.97 5.41
CA ALA A 41 14.64 0.33 6.72
C ALA A 41 15.07 -1.14 6.63
N LEU A 42 14.49 -1.90 5.71
CA LEU A 42 14.62 -3.35 5.63
C LEU A 42 15.92 -3.80 4.91
N TRP A 43 16.29 -3.15 3.81
CA TRP A 43 17.36 -3.62 2.92
C TRP A 43 18.65 -2.82 3.01
N ILE A 44 18.53 -1.50 3.19
CA ILE A 44 19.67 -0.59 3.17
C ILE A 44 20.28 -0.45 4.58
N SER A 45 19.44 -0.34 5.61
CA SER A 45 19.86 -0.02 6.98
C SER A 45 20.04 -1.25 7.88
N ASP A 46 19.28 -2.33 7.64
CA ASP A 46 19.34 -3.54 8.48
C ASP A 46 20.49 -4.48 8.07
N LYS A 47 21.62 -4.34 8.79
CA LYS A 47 22.82 -5.16 8.62
C LYS A 47 22.63 -6.63 9.01
N ALA A 48 21.61 -6.96 9.80
CA ALA A 48 21.29 -8.35 10.11
C ALA A 48 20.64 -9.05 8.89
N MET A 49 19.98 -8.28 8.03
CA MET A 49 19.33 -8.80 6.83
C MET A 49 20.25 -8.81 5.61
N VAL A 50 21.03 -7.75 5.38
CA VAL A 50 21.89 -7.60 4.19
C VAL A 50 23.22 -6.93 4.55
N ASP A 51 24.34 -7.46 4.03
CA ASP A 51 25.64 -6.80 4.22
C ASP A 51 25.81 -5.54 3.36
N ASP A 52 26.79 -4.70 3.75
CA ASP A 52 27.07 -3.41 3.09
C ASP A 52 27.44 -3.55 1.59
N ARG A 53 27.84 -4.74 1.11
CA ARG A 53 28.17 -4.96 -0.32
C ARG A 53 26.91 -5.24 -1.15
N ARG A 54 25.85 -5.77 -0.52
CA ARG A 54 24.59 -6.21 -1.15
C ARG A 54 23.40 -5.27 -0.92
N SER A 55 23.53 -4.27 -0.05
CA SER A 55 22.48 -3.28 0.24
C SER A 55 22.13 -2.36 -0.94
N GLY A 56 22.89 -2.40 -2.03
CA GLY A 56 22.61 -1.63 -3.25
C GLY A 56 21.28 -2.01 -3.92
N VAL A 57 20.48 -1.00 -4.24
CA VAL A 57 19.18 -1.11 -4.92
C VAL A 57 19.13 -0.25 -6.18
N TYR A 58 18.28 -0.65 -7.13
CA TYR A 58 18.11 0.02 -8.41
C TYR A 58 16.64 0.27 -8.71
N SER A 59 16.31 1.49 -9.11
CA SER A 59 14.95 1.83 -9.53
C SER A 59 14.75 1.54 -11.02
N LYS A 60 13.92 0.56 -11.33
CA LYS A 60 13.58 0.13 -12.70
C LYS A 60 12.12 0.49 -13.02
N PRO A 61 11.79 0.71 -14.31
CA PRO A 61 10.38 0.83 -14.73
C PRO A 61 9.56 -0.37 -14.24
N ASP A 62 8.32 -0.11 -13.80
CA ASP A 62 7.34 -1.17 -13.57
C ASP A 62 6.63 -1.50 -14.88
N GLU A 63 6.83 -2.73 -15.37
CA GLU A 63 6.23 -3.23 -16.61
C GLU A 63 4.95 -4.06 -16.36
N ILE A 64 4.64 -4.35 -15.09
CA ILE A 64 3.55 -5.27 -14.72
C ILE A 64 2.23 -4.50 -14.54
N THR A 65 2.25 -3.40 -13.79
CA THR A 65 1.04 -2.64 -13.48
C THR A 65 0.62 -1.70 -14.61
N GLY A 66 1.52 -1.41 -15.56
CA GLY A 66 1.28 -0.42 -16.62
C GLY A 66 1.15 1.02 -16.12
N ASN A 67 1.45 1.28 -14.85
CA ASN A 67 1.42 2.62 -14.27
C ASN A 67 2.80 3.28 -14.37
N PHE A 68 2.90 4.35 -15.16
CA PHE A 68 4.16 5.09 -15.37
C PHE A 68 4.65 5.86 -14.14
N GLU A 69 3.79 6.06 -13.14
CA GLU A 69 4.15 6.74 -11.89
C GLU A 69 4.82 5.79 -10.88
N LEU A 70 4.64 4.48 -11.05
CA LEU A 70 5.23 3.46 -10.19
C LEU A 70 6.54 2.93 -10.77
N ARG A 71 7.44 2.54 -9.88
CA ARG A 71 8.73 1.93 -10.21
C ARG A 71 8.93 0.69 -9.36
N ARG A 72 9.61 -0.29 -9.95
CA ARG A 72 10.11 -1.46 -9.22
C ARG A 72 11.47 -1.14 -8.62
N ILE A 73 11.68 -1.48 -7.35
CA ILE A 73 12.99 -1.40 -6.72
C ILE A 73 13.61 -2.80 -6.70
N THR A 74 14.72 -2.98 -7.41
CA THR A 74 15.40 -4.27 -7.57
C THR A 74 16.71 -4.28 -6.79
N THR A 75 16.97 -5.35 -6.05
CA THR A 75 18.22 -5.51 -5.29
C THR A 75 19.35 -6.04 -6.19
N ARG A 76 20.59 -5.90 -5.72
CA ARG A 76 21.69 -6.66 -6.31
C ARG A 76 21.41 -8.17 -6.22
N PRO A 77 21.76 -8.95 -7.27
CA PRO A 77 21.72 -10.39 -7.17
C PRO A 77 22.80 -10.88 -6.21
N TRP A 78 22.54 -12.02 -5.58
CA TRP A 78 23.54 -12.72 -4.78
C TRP A 78 24.66 -13.28 -5.68
N ILE A 79 25.81 -13.53 -5.06
CA ILE A 79 26.97 -14.12 -5.75
C ILE A 79 26.64 -15.59 -6.07
N PRO A 80 26.94 -16.06 -7.30
CA PRO A 80 26.78 -17.46 -7.67
C PRO A 80 27.38 -18.43 -6.65
N PRO A 81 26.80 -19.63 -6.48
CA PRO A 81 25.80 -20.27 -7.34
C PRO A 81 24.35 -19.81 -7.11
N ASP A 82 24.13 -19.05 -6.04
CA ASP A 82 22.80 -18.71 -5.56
C ASP A 82 22.44 -17.29 -6.03
N SER A 83 22.21 -17.10 -7.33
CA SER A 83 22.00 -15.79 -8.00
C SER A 83 20.65 -15.13 -7.70
N ARG A 84 20.16 -15.28 -6.47
CA ARG A 84 18.85 -14.78 -6.03
C ARG A 84 18.77 -13.27 -6.11
N ARG A 85 17.56 -12.73 -6.31
CA ARG A 85 17.30 -11.29 -6.15
C ARG A 85 15.91 -11.03 -5.61
N VAL A 86 15.74 -9.84 -5.03
CA VAL A 86 14.45 -9.38 -4.55
C VAL A 86 14.01 -8.16 -5.34
N ASP A 87 12.74 -8.17 -5.74
CA ASP A 87 12.07 -7.13 -6.49
C ASP A 87 10.91 -6.59 -5.64
N PHE A 88 10.96 -5.32 -5.25
CA PHE A 88 9.95 -4.64 -4.45
C PHE A 88 9.01 -3.83 -5.33
N PHE A 89 7.71 -3.90 -5.02
CA PHE A 89 6.63 -3.23 -5.74
C PHE A 89 5.68 -2.55 -4.77
N GLU A 90 5.10 -1.43 -5.20
CA GLU A 90 3.99 -0.79 -4.51
C GLU A 90 2.69 -1.05 -5.27
N PHE A 91 1.64 -1.46 -4.55
CA PHE A 91 0.33 -1.66 -5.13
C PHE A 91 -0.52 -0.40 -4.98
N TYR A 92 -0.62 0.37 -6.07
CA TYR A 92 -1.50 1.54 -6.10
C TYR A 92 -2.95 1.13 -6.37
N TRP A 93 -3.76 1.03 -5.32
CA TRP A 93 -5.13 0.53 -5.41
C TRP A 93 -6.22 1.60 -5.46
N ALA A 94 -5.88 2.88 -5.27
CA ALA A 94 -6.87 3.95 -5.12
C ALA A 94 -7.84 4.04 -6.32
N HIS A 95 -7.33 3.87 -7.54
CA HIS A 95 -8.12 3.88 -8.76
C HIS A 95 -9.07 2.68 -8.92
N LEU A 96 -8.85 1.59 -8.15
CA LEU A 96 -9.72 0.41 -8.16
C LEU A 96 -10.95 0.57 -7.26
N MET A 97 -10.96 1.57 -6.36
CA MET A 97 -12.10 1.85 -5.49
C MET A 97 -13.24 2.52 -6.26
N THR A 98 -14.03 1.68 -6.92
CA THR A 98 -15.23 2.07 -7.68
C THR A 98 -16.50 1.63 -6.94
N GLY A 99 -17.66 2.15 -7.35
CA GLY A 99 -18.95 1.75 -6.77
C GLY A 99 -19.32 2.44 -5.45
N ASN A 100 -18.62 3.51 -5.06
CA ASN A 100 -19.00 4.33 -3.91
C ASN A 100 -20.25 5.16 -4.23
N THR A 101 -21.29 5.02 -3.42
CA THR A 101 -22.55 5.79 -3.57
C THR A 101 -22.68 6.83 -2.47
N ILE A 102 -23.48 7.88 -2.71
CA ILE A 102 -23.86 8.85 -1.66
C ILE A 102 -24.51 8.14 -0.48
N GLN A 103 -25.27 7.06 -0.72
CA GLN A 103 -25.86 6.25 0.34
C GLN A 103 -24.80 5.66 1.28
N HIS A 104 -23.67 5.17 0.76
CA HIS A 104 -22.57 4.68 1.61
C HIS A 104 -22.02 5.79 2.51
N VAL A 105 -21.89 7.01 1.99
CA VAL A 105 -21.44 8.18 2.76
C VAL A 105 -22.45 8.54 3.85
N LEU A 106 -23.74 8.55 3.53
CA LEU A 106 -24.80 8.87 4.50
C LEU A 106 -24.92 7.81 5.59
N VAL A 107 -24.80 6.52 5.25
CA VAL A 107 -24.79 5.42 6.23
C VAL A 107 -23.58 5.52 7.15
N TRP A 108 -22.39 5.77 6.57
CA TRP A 108 -21.18 5.99 7.34
C TRP A 108 -21.30 7.20 8.28
N LEU A 109 -21.81 8.34 7.77
CA LEU A 109 -22.01 9.55 8.57
C LEU A 109 -23.04 9.32 9.70
N GLY A 110 -24.15 8.64 9.40
CA GLY A 110 -25.14 8.23 10.40
C GLY A 110 -24.53 7.35 11.49
N SER A 111 -23.63 6.43 11.11
CA SER A 111 -22.92 5.58 12.09
C SER A 111 -21.99 6.37 13.03
N LEU A 112 -21.44 7.51 12.56
CA LEU A 112 -20.61 8.40 13.37
C LEU A 112 -21.45 9.23 14.36
N ILE A 113 -22.60 9.73 13.91
CA ILE A 113 -23.53 10.51 14.74
C ILE A 113 -24.13 9.60 15.81
N ILE A 114 -24.70 8.46 15.41
CA ILE A 114 -25.41 7.49 16.28
C ILE A 114 -24.41 6.54 16.96
N ARG A 115 -23.32 7.09 17.49
CA ARG A 115 -22.32 6.34 18.24
C ARG A 115 -22.61 6.45 19.74
N ARG A 116 -22.47 5.33 20.47
CA ARG A 116 -22.62 5.36 21.95
C ARG A 116 -21.55 6.29 22.54
N PRO A 117 -21.90 7.23 23.44
CA PRO A 117 -20.93 8.19 24.00
C PRO A 117 -19.71 7.51 24.63
N SER A 118 -19.91 6.37 25.30
CA SER A 118 -18.86 5.57 25.93
C SER A 118 -17.89 4.90 24.94
N SER A 119 -18.25 4.80 23.66
CA SER A 119 -17.41 4.21 22.61
C SER A 119 -16.58 5.24 21.85
N VAL A 120 -16.76 6.54 22.14
CA VAL A 120 -15.98 7.61 21.53
C VAL A 120 -14.67 7.78 22.30
N PRO A 121 -13.50 7.66 21.66
CA PRO A 121 -12.21 7.92 22.31
C PRO A 121 -12.19 9.32 22.92
N ALA A 122 -11.65 9.47 24.13
CA ALA A 122 -11.67 10.73 24.88
C ALA A 122 -11.15 11.94 24.08
N ARG A 123 -10.13 11.72 23.23
CA ARG A 123 -9.54 12.76 22.36
C ARG A 123 -10.49 13.25 21.25
N LEU A 124 -11.45 12.42 20.84
CA LEU A 124 -12.42 12.72 19.78
C LEU A 124 -13.79 13.13 20.33
N PHE A 125 -13.98 13.07 21.65
CA PHE A 125 -15.24 13.43 22.29
C PHE A 125 -15.68 14.87 22.02
N PRO A 126 -14.79 15.90 22.07
CA PRO A 126 -15.17 17.26 21.72
C PRO A 126 -15.64 17.38 20.26
N ALA A 127 -14.98 16.71 19.33
CA ALA A 127 -15.37 16.69 17.92
C ALA A 127 -16.75 16.04 17.71
N TRP A 128 -17.05 14.99 18.47
CA TRP A 128 -18.36 14.34 18.45
C TRP A 128 -19.47 15.25 18.99
N ILE A 129 -19.21 16.05 20.05
CA ILE A 129 -20.16 17.08 20.51
C ILE A 129 -20.38 18.14 19.43
N VAL A 130 -19.31 18.66 18.82
CA VAL A 130 -19.41 19.66 17.74
C VAL A 130 -20.26 19.14 16.59
N LEU A 131 -20.09 17.86 16.21
CA LEU A 131 -20.92 17.21 15.19
C LEU A 131 -22.41 17.23 15.56
N TRP A 132 -22.76 16.92 16.80
CA TRP A 132 -24.16 16.99 17.28
C TRP A 132 -24.70 18.41 17.32
N VAL A 133 -23.90 19.39 17.78
CA VAL A 133 -24.31 20.79 17.80
C VAL A 133 -24.60 21.28 16.37
N LEU A 134 -23.71 21.01 15.42
CA LEU A 134 -23.90 21.36 14.01
C LEU A 134 -25.15 20.70 13.41
N LEU A 135 -25.40 19.44 13.75
CA LEU A 135 -26.61 18.75 13.30
C LEU A 135 -27.88 19.40 13.85
N VAL A 136 -27.92 19.69 15.17
CA VAL A 136 -29.07 20.32 15.82
C VAL A 136 -29.30 21.74 15.30
N THR A 137 -28.25 22.53 15.11
CA THR A 137 -28.38 23.89 14.56
C THR A 137 -28.89 23.86 13.12
N MET A 138 -28.37 22.95 12.29
CA MET A 138 -28.85 22.78 10.91
C MET A 138 -30.33 22.40 10.87
N LEU A 139 -30.76 21.46 11.72
CA LEU A 139 -32.17 21.06 11.82
C LEU A 139 -33.07 22.20 12.34
N ALA A 140 -32.60 22.98 13.32
CA ALA A 140 -33.34 24.12 13.84
C ALA A 140 -33.53 25.22 12.77
N LEU A 141 -32.47 25.54 12.02
CA LEU A 141 -32.52 26.50 10.91
C LEU A 141 -33.44 26.02 9.78
N ALA A 142 -33.39 24.73 9.43
CA ALA A 142 -34.28 24.16 8.43
C ALA A 142 -35.76 24.21 8.86
N GLY A 143 -36.04 23.93 10.14
CA GLY A 143 -37.39 24.02 10.70
C GLY A 143 -37.93 25.45 10.81
N LEU A 144 -37.06 26.44 11.00
CA LEU A 144 -37.45 27.87 10.99
C LEU A 144 -37.72 28.42 9.58
N ALA A 145 -37.20 27.76 8.54
CA ALA A 145 -37.34 28.16 7.14
C ALA A 145 -38.51 27.46 6.40
N ALA A 146 -39.15 26.47 7.05
CA ALA A 146 -40.29 25.72 6.53
C ALA A 146 -41.61 26.30 7.07
#